data_AF-A0A6J6JD93-F1
#
_entry.id   AF-A0A6J6JD93-F1
#
_cell.length_a   1.000
_cell.length_b   1.000
_cell.length_c   1.000
_cell.angle_alpha   90.00
_cell.angle_beta   90.00
_cell.angle_gamma   90.00
#
_symmetry.space_group_name_H-M   'P 1'
#
loop_
_entity.id
_entity.type
_entity.pdbx_description
1 polymer ?
#
loop_
_entity_poly.entity_id
_entity_poly.type
_entity_poly.pdbx_seq_one_letter_code
_entity_poly.pdbx_strand_id
1 'polypeptide(L)' 'MVFIVGLNEGYLPITYAKTDAAIQEEKRLLYVGITRAMRDLRLSFATFDASRERSPSRFIAVLQPGLAK' A
#
# COMPACT_ATOMS: atom_id res chain seq x y z
N MET A 1 13.51 -12.56 0.03
CA MET A 1 12.81 -11.67 0.98
C MET A 1 12.55 -10.34 0.29
N VAL A 2 11.32 -9.83 0.35
CA VAL A 2 10.88 -8.55 -0.25
C VAL A 2 10.27 -7.67 0.83
N PHE A 3 10.58 -6.38 0.78
CA PHE A 3 9.97 -5.36 1.63
C PHE A 3 9.23 -4.37 0.75
N ILE A 4 7.96 -4.15 1.05
CA ILE A 4 7.17 -3.07 0.46
C ILE A 4 6.90 -2.08 1.58
N VAL A 5 7.54 -0.93 1.49
CA VAL A 5 7.50 0.12 2.50
C VAL A 5 6.67 1.30 2.03
N GLY A 6 6.11 2.05 2.99
CA GLY A 6 5.33 3.25 2.68
C GLY A 6 3.94 2.95 2.11
N LEU A 7 3.31 1.86 2.55
CA LEU A 7 1.92 1.54 2.22
C LEU A 7 0.94 2.49 2.94
N ASN A 8 0.96 3.75 2.57
CA ASN A 8 0.13 4.81 3.12
C ASN A 8 -0.69 5.47 2.03
N GLU A 9 -1.85 6.00 2.41
CA GLU A 9 -2.62 6.88 1.53
C GLU A 9 -1.77 8.07 1.08
N GLY A 10 -1.81 8.33 -0.24
CA GLY A 10 -1.01 9.35 -0.90
C GLY A 10 0.34 8.85 -1.45
N TYR A 11 0.87 7.73 -0.95
CA TYR A 11 2.02 7.02 -1.51
C TYR A 11 1.60 5.81 -2.34
N LEU A 12 0.71 4.96 -1.82
CA LEU A 12 0.13 3.85 -2.58
C LEU A 12 -1.32 3.65 -2.14
N PRO A 13 -2.33 3.99 -2.97
CA PRO A 13 -2.19 4.62 -4.28
C PRO A 13 -1.57 6.03 -4.19
N ILE A 14 -0.78 6.40 -5.19
CA ILE A 14 -0.22 7.76 -5.27
C ILE A 14 -1.34 8.81 -5.33
N THR A 15 -1.10 9.98 -4.75
CA THR A 15 -2.09 11.10 -4.69
C THR A 15 -2.64 11.51 -6.07
N TYR A 16 -1.89 11.30 -7.14
CA TYR A 16 -2.30 11.65 -8.51
C TYR A 16 -3.22 10.61 -9.17
N ALA A 17 -3.34 9.40 -8.63
CA ALA A 17 -4.22 8.35 -9.14
C ALA A 17 -5.68 8.62 -8.75
N LYS A 18 -6.34 9.51 -9.51
CA LYS A 18 -7.72 9.96 -9.23
C LYS A 18 -8.81 9.18 -9.96
N THR A 19 -8.48 8.54 -11.08
CA THR A 19 -9.44 7.75 -11.85
C THR A 19 -9.43 6.30 -11.39
N ASP A 20 -10.54 5.59 -11.55
CA ASP A 20 -10.61 4.16 -11.21
C ASP A 20 -9.55 3.36 -11.96
N ALA A 21 -9.32 3.67 -13.24
CA ALA A 21 -8.28 3.03 -14.04
C ALA A 21 -6.88 3.24 -13.44
N ALA A 22 -6.55 4.45 -12.99
CA ALA A 22 -5.27 4.73 -12.34
C ALA A 22 -5.16 4.02 -10.98
N ILE A 23 -6.25 3.93 -10.20
CA ILE A 23 -6.25 3.19 -8.94
C ILE A 23 -6.06 1.69 -9.18
N GLN A 24 -6.65 1.13 -10.25
CA GLN A 24 -6.39 -0.27 -10.63
C GLN A 24 -4.95 -0.50 -11.08
N GLU A 25 -4.31 0.50 -11.71
CA GLU A 25 -2.89 0.46 -12.05
C GLU A 25 -2.03 0.33 -10.78
N GLU A 26 -2.24 1.20 -9.80
CA GLU A 26 -1.54 1.17 -8.51
C GLU A 26 -1.76 -0.16 -7.77
N LYS A 27 -2.98 -0.70 -7.83
CA LYS A 27 -3.30 -2.03 -7.27
C LYS A 27 -2.52 -3.14 -7.97
N ARG A 28 -2.32 -3.05 -9.29
CA ARG A 28 -1.53 -4.02 -10.04
C ARG A 28 -0.03 -3.89 -9.75
N LEU A 29 0.47 -2.66 -9.55
CA LEU A 29 1.84 -2.44 -9.10
C LEU A 29 2.07 -3.12 -7.75
N LEU A 30 1.13 -2.98 -6.80
CA LEU A 30 1.17 -3.69 -5.54
C LEU A 30 1.18 -5.22 -5.73
N TYR A 31 0.28 -5.75 -6.58
CA TYR A 31 0.23 -7.17 -6.89
C TYR A 31 1.56 -7.70 -7.45
N VAL A 32 2.21 -6.97 -8.35
CA VAL A 32 3.54 -7.32 -8.86
C VAL A 32 4.54 -7.32 -7.71
N GLY A 33 4.56 -6.29 -6.86
CA GLY A 33 5.45 -6.24 -5.70
C GLY A 33 5.29 -7.45 -4.76
N ILE A 34 4.04 -7.84 -4.48
CA ILE A 34 3.71 -9.00 -3.64
C ILE A 34 4.21 -10.30 -4.30
N THR A 35 3.95 -10.49 -5.58
CA THR A 35 4.30 -11.74 -6.30
C THR A 35 5.79 -11.89 -6.58
N ARG A 36 6.61 -10.83 -6.40
CA ARG A 36 8.08 -10.95 -6.40
C ARG A 36 8.62 -11.65 -5.15
N ALA A 37 7.85 -11.71 -4.07
CA ALA A 37 8.26 -12.40 -2.86
C ALA A 37 8.13 -13.91 -3.03
N MET A 38 9.26 -14.61 -3.08
CA MET A 38 9.26 -16.09 -3.18
C MET A 38 9.00 -16.78 -1.84
N ARG A 39 9.49 -16.22 -0.73
CA ARG A 39 9.40 -16.82 0.62
C ARG A 39 8.84 -15.82 1.62
N ASP A 40 9.59 -14.74 1.87
CA ASP A 40 9.24 -13.74 2.87
C ASP A 40 8.83 -12.43 2.22
N LEU A 41 7.65 -11.93 2.59
CA LEU A 41 7.12 -10.61 2.27
C LEU A 41 6.92 -9.84 3.57
N ARG A 42 7.46 -8.63 3.65
CA ARG A 42 7.21 -7.69 4.74
C ARG A 42 6.59 -6.40 4.21
N LEU A 43 5.53 -5.96 4.86
CA LEU A 43 4.77 -4.77 4.51
C LEU A 43 4.89 -3.77 5.66
N SER A 44 5.11 -2.48 5.35
CA SER A 44 5.13 -1.44 6.37
C SER A 44 4.41 -0.17 5.93
N PHE A 45 3.82 0.51 6.90
CA PHE A 45 3.17 1.81 6.79
C PHE A 45 3.44 2.61 8.06
N ALA A 46 3.43 3.93 7.95
CA ALA A 46 3.60 4.83 9.09
C ALA A 46 2.25 5.43 9.50
N THR A 47 2.02 5.61 10.80
CA THR A 47 0.86 6.39 11.27
C THR A 47 1.14 7.89 11.31
N PHE A 48 2.42 8.26 11.23
CA PHE A 48 2.88 9.64 11.30
C PHE A 48 4.15 9.81 10.44
N ASP A 49 4.18 10.86 9.62
CA ASP A 49 5.29 11.17 8.70
C ASP A 49 5.40 12.69 8.50
N ALA A 50 6.59 13.25 8.64
CA ALA A 50 6.87 14.69 8.46
C ALA A 50 5.85 15.63 9.14
N SER A 51 5.55 15.36 10.41
CA SER A 51 4.56 16.11 11.22
C SER A 51 3.11 16.02 10.72
N ARG A 52 2.79 15.02 9.89
CA ARG A 52 1.43 14.76 9.40
C ARG A 52 1.01 13.35 9.78
N GLU A 53 -0.21 13.23 10.28
CA GLU A 53 -0.86 11.92 10.41
C GLU A 53 -1.03 11.29 9.03
N ARG A 54 -0.83 9.97 8.97
CA ARG A 54 -0.97 9.19 7.75
C ARG A 54 -1.90 8.03 7.99
N SER A 55 -2.83 7.85 7.06
CA SER A 55 -3.66 6.65 7.02
C SER A 55 -2.90 5.51 6.33
N PRO A 56 -3.06 4.27 6.80
CA PRO A 56 -2.61 3.10 6.06
C PRO A 56 -3.27 3.05 4.68
N SER A 57 -2.57 2.50 3.69
CA SER A 57 -3.11 2.30 2.34
C SER A 57 -4.40 1.48 2.39
N ARG A 58 -5.43 1.92 1.65
CA ARG A 58 -6.68 1.18 1.45
C ARG A 58 -6.47 -0.24 0.91
N PHE A 59 -5.35 -0.50 0.22
CA PHE A 59 -5.05 -1.84 -0.29
C PHE A 59 -4.68 -2.84 0.81
N ILE A 60 -4.24 -2.37 1.99
CA ILE A 60 -3.94 -3.25 3.13
C ILE A 60 -5.20 -3.95 3.64
N ALA A 61 -6.35 -3.27 3.62
CA ALA A 61 -7.62 -3.85 4.06
C ALA A 61 -8.00 -5.11 3.26
N VAL A 62 -7.57 -5.19 2.00
CA VAL A 62 -7.79 -6.35 1.13
C VAL A 62 -6.90 -7.53 1.53
N LEU A 63 -5.68 -7.26 1.99
CA LEU A 63 -4.68 -8.28 2.36
C LEU A 63 -4.91 -8.82 3.78
N GLN A 64 -5.42 -7.97 4.68
CA GLN A 64 -5.74 -8.34 6.04
C GLN A 64 -7.10 -7.74 6.44
N PRO A 65 -8.19 -8.48 6.18
CA PRO A 65 -9.52 -8.06 6.61
C PRO A 65 -9.53 -7.93 8.15
N GLY A 66 -9.78 -6.72 8.66
CA GLY A 66 -9.80 -6.42 10.09
C GLY A 66 -8.66 -5.54 10.61
N LEU A 67 -7.68 -5.19 9.76
CA LEU A 67 -6.65 -4.19 10.12
C LEU A 67 -7.11 -2.75 9.84
N ALA A 68 -8.09 -2.56 8.94
CA ALA A 68 -8.73 -1.26 8.75
C ALA A 68 -9.64 -0.98 9.95
N LYS A 69 -9.22 -0.03 10.78
CA LYS A 69 -9.98 0.45 11.93
C LYS A 69 -10.50 1.85 11.64
#